data_AF-A0A7C5F2H2-F1
#
_entry.id   AF-A0A7C5F2H2-F1
#
_cell.length_a   1.000
_cell.length_b   1.000
_cell.length_c   1.000
_cell.angle_alpha   90.00
_cell.angle_beta   90.00
_cell.angle_gamma   90.00
#
_symmetry.space_group_name_H-M   'P 1'
#
loop_
_entity.id
_entity.type
_entity.pdbx_description
1 polymer ?
#
loop_
_entity_poly.entity_id
_entity_poly.type
_entity_poly.pdbx_seq_one_letter_code
_entity_poly.pdbx_strand_id
1 'polypeptide(L)'
;MSDHVAMTMLSAEQLKLEQSKTLAQPLDRYGVLARLLFGLMDLLYGRARSWSKFKVLEVIARVPYQAWEHVAYIAITQQYEHEDFARRVFDHVKESRHQQDNEQWHLLILEEWIHRNRIKESVLLHRLVPQVLAFTYYQISWLLYVMKPEWSYRLNVDFETHAEYEYMLFAREHPELDQVPF
;
A
#
# COMPACT_ATOMS: atom_id res chain seq x y z
N MET A 1 11.23 24.93 -14.45
CA MET A 1 12.07 24.73 -13.26
C MET A 1 11.54 23.48 -12.59
N SER A 2 12.26 22.36 -12.77
CA SER A 2 11.90 21.07 -12.17
C SER A 2 12.52 21.05 -10.78
N ASP A 3 11.72 21.34 -9.75
CA ASP A 3 12.10 21.05 -8.38
C ASP A 3 12.08 19.52 -8.25
N HIS A 4 13.21 18.90 -8.55
CA HIS A 4 13.51 17.59 -8.02
C HIS A 4 13.52 17.75 -6.50
N VAL A 5 12.42 17.40 -5.85
CA VAL A 5 12.41 17.11 -4.43
C VAL A 5 13.40 15.97 -4.27
N ALA A 6 14.64 16.30 -3.90
CA ALA A 6 15.57 15.30 -3.43
C ALA A 6 14.90 14.69 -2.21
N MET A 7 14.43 13.44 -2.30
CA MET A 7 14.07 12.70 -1.10
C MET A 7 15.31 12.67 -0.23
N THR A 8 15.29 13.42 0.87
CA THR A 8 16.36 13.39 1.85
C THR A 8 16.33 12.01 2.47
N MET A 9 17.18 11.12 1.97
CA MET A 9 17.33 9.78 2.54
C MET A 9 17.71 9.92 4.00
N LEU A 10 16.93 9.26 4.86
CA LEU A 10 17.24 9.20 6.29
C LEU A 10 18.57 8.49 6.49
N SER A 11 19.37 8.98 7.45
CA SER A 11 20.57 8.26 7.88
C SER A 11 20.20 6.91 8.49
N ALA A 12 21.15 5.97 8.56
CA ALA A 12 20.91 4.67 9.20
C ALA A 12 20.40 4.79 10.65
N GLU A 13 20.87 5.80 11.39
CA GLU A 13 20.39 6.06 12.76
C GLU A 13 18.94 6.57 12.75
N GLN A 14 18.59 7.46 11.81
CA GLN A 14 17.23 7.95 11.65
C GLN A 14 16.28 6.83 11.24
N LEU A 15 16.68 5.94 10.32
CA LEU A 15 15.89 4.77 9.93
C LEU A 15 15.61 3.83 11.12
N LYS A 16 16.63 3.54 11.94
CA LYS A 16 16.46 2.74 13.16
C LYS A 16 15.53 3.42 14.17
N LEU A 17 15.62 4.74 14.28
CA LEU A 17 14.72 5.50 15.14
C LEU A 17 13.27 5.42 14.64
N GLU A 18 13.02 5.65 13.35
CA GLU A 18 11.68 5.52 12.77
C GLU A 18 11.13 4.09 12.90
N GLN A 19 11.95 3.07 12.61
CA GLN A 19 11.58 1.66 12.85
C GLN A 19 11.15 1.43 14.30
N SER A 20 11.93 1.94 15.27
CA SER A 20 11.60 1.79 16.69
C SER A 20 10.31 2.51 17.07
N LYS A 21 10.03 3.68 16.47
CA LYS A 21 8.80 4.43 16.68
C LYS A 21 7.60 3.67 16.13
N THR A 22 7.64 3.22 14.88
CA THR A 22 6.55 2.45 14.25
C THR A 22 6.27 1.17 15.03
N LEU A 23 7.29 0.44 15.45
CA LEU A 23 7.12 -0.80 16.23
C LEU A 23 6.60 -0.57 17.66
N ALA A 24 6.80 0.63 18.21
CA ALA A 24 6.30 1.02 19.53
C ALA A 24 4.87 1.59 19.48
N GLN A 25 4.38 2.01 18.32
CA GLN A 25 3.02 2.48 18.18
C GLN A 25 2.03 1.34 18.47
N PRO A 26 0.99 1.59 19.28
CA PRO A 26 -0.06 0.60 19.46
C PRO A 26 -0.75 0.40 18.11
N LEU A 27 -0.80 -0.85 17.65
CA LEU A 27 -1.70 -1.20 16.56
C LEU A 27 -3.11 -1.00 17.08
N ASP A 28 -3.76 0.08 16.65
CA ASP A 28 -5.18 0.31 16.92
C ASP A 28 -6.00 -0.94 16.53
N ARG A 29 -7.18 -1.10 17.13
CA ARG A 29 -8.05 -2.22 16.78
C ARG A 29 -8.51 -2.07 15.32
N TYR A 30 -7.81 -2.75 14.41
CA TYR A 30 -8.15 -2.85 12.99
C TYR A 30 -9.66 -3.07 12.80
N GLY A 31 -10.23 -2.42 11.79
CA GLY A 31 -11.60 -2.64 11.36
C GLY A 31 -11.86 -4.10 10.96
N VAL A 32 -13.14 -4.49 10.91
CA VAL A 32 -13.54 -5.87 10.55
C VAL A 32 -12.98 -6.28 9.19
N LEU A 33 -13.08 -5.40 8.18
CA LEU A 33 -12.62 -5.67 6.82
C LEU A 33 -11.10 -5.88 6.76
N ALA A 34 -10.32 -5.02 7.43
CA ALA A 34 -8.87 -5.17 7.51
C ALA A 34 -8.48 -6.49 8.18
N ARG A 35 -9.10 -6.86 9.31
CA ARG A 35 -8.85 -8.16 9.97
C ARG A 35 -9.17 -9.36 9.07
N LEU A 36 -10.26 -9.28 8.30
CA LEU A 36 -10.61 -10.33 7.35
C LEU A 36 -9.58 -10.44 6.23
N LEU A 37 -9.12 -9.31 5.69
CA LEU A 37 -8.08 -9.26 4.66
C LEU A 37 -6.76 -9.86 5.17
N PHE A 38 -6.27 -9.43 6.33
CA PHE A 38 -5.01 -9.94 6.89
C PHE A 38 -5.12 -11.42 7.27
N GLY A 39 -6.26 -11.84 7.84
CA GLY A 39 -6.53 -13.25 8.13
C GLY A 39 -6.55 -14.12 6.86
N LEU A 40 -7.12 -13.61 5.76
CA LEU A 40 -7.10 -14.28 4.46
C LEU A 40 -5.68 -14.35 3.88
N MET A 41 -4.90 -13.27 3.99
CA MET A 41 -3.49 -13.25 3.58
C MET A 41 -2.67 -14.28 4.36
N ASP A 42 -2.85 -14.36 5.68
CA ASP A 42 -2.20 -15.36 6.52
C ASP A 42 -2.61 -16.80 6.18
N LEU A 43 -3.86 -17.00 5.79
CA LEU A 43 -4.36 -18.31 5.36
C LEU A 43 -3.72 -18.74 4.02
N LEU A 44 -3.60 -17.82 3.06
CA LEU A 44 -3.15 -18.12 1.70
C LEU A 44 -1.62 -18.20 1.58
N TYR A 45 -0.90 -17.33 2.30
CA TYR A 45 0.57 -17.17 2.18
C TYR A 45 1.32 -17.54 3.46
N GLY A 46 0.62 -17.88 4.53
CA GLY A 46 1.19 -18.15 5.85
C GLY A 46 1.42 -16.88 6.67
N ARG A 47 1.67 -17.09 7.97
CA ARG A 47 1.97 -16.01 8.93
C ARG A 47 3.39 -15.47 8.83
N ALA A 48 4.30 -16.24 8.23
CA ALA A 48 5.68 -15.81 8.06
C ALA A 48 5.77 -14.66 7.05
N ARG A 49 6.60 -13.68 7.37
CA ARG A 49 6.96 -12.60 6.44
C ARG A 49 7.83 -13.17 5.34
N SER A 50 7.55 -12.79 4.11
CA SER A 50 8.33 -13.22 2.95
C SER A 50 8.20 -12.21 1.82
N TRP A 51 9.25 -12.13 0.98
CA TRP A 51 9.27 -11.29 -0.21
C TRP A 51 8.05 -11.48 -1.11
N SER A 52 7.63 -12.73 -1.31
CA SER A 52 6.46 -13.05 -2.13
C SER A 52 5.14 -12.62 -1.49
N LYS A 53 5.00 -12.68 -0.15
CA LYS A 53 3.82 -12.17 0.55
C LYS A 53 3.75 -10.65 0.46
N PHE A 54 4.87 -9.96 0.66
CA PHE A 54 4.96 -8.51 0.48
C PHE A 54 4.59 -8.10 -0.95
N LYS A 55 5.11 -8.80 -1.96
CA LYS A 55 4.78 -8.53 -3.36
C LYS A 55 3.26 -8.56 -3.60
N VAL A 56 2.55 -9.53 -3.00
CA VAL A 56 1.09 -9.60 -3.09
C VAL A 56 0.42 -8.45 -2.36
N LEU A 57 0.92 -8.05 -1.18
CA LEU A 57 0.42 -6.87 -0.46
C LEU A 57 0.55 -5.61 -1.34
N GLU A 58 1.68 -5.38 -2.01
CA GLU A 58 1.89 -4.20 -2.88
C GLU A 58 1.00 -4.16 -4.14
N VAL A 59 0.56 -5.33 -4.63
CA VAL A 59 -0.46 -5.39 -5.68
C VAL A 59 -1.80 -4.87 -5.16
N ILE A 60 -2.12 -5.14 -3.90
CA ILE A 60 -3.38 -4.75 -3.26
C ILE A 60 -3.32 -3.30 -2.73
N ALA A 61 -2.15 -2.86 -2.26
CA ALA A 61 -1.92 -1.55 -1.63
C ALA A 61 -2.32 -0.35 -2.52
N ARG A 62 -2.00 -0.42 -3.81
CA ARG A 62 -2.32 0.65 -4.77
C ARG A 62 -3.83 0.84 -5.04
N VAL A 63 -4.64 -0.17 -4.73
CA VAL A 63 -6.00 -0.30 -5.26
C VAL A 63 -6.99 0.73 -4.68
N PRO A 64 -6.98 1.07 -3.39
CA PRO A 64 -7.86 2.11 -2.85
C PRO A 64 -7.64 3.46 -3.53
N TYR A 65 -6.38 3.84 -3.77
CA TYR A 65 -6.04 5.07 -4.47
C TYR A 65 -6.59 5.10 -5.91
N GLN A 66 -6.55 3.98 -6.63
CA GLN A 66 -7.18 3.84 -7.96
C GLN A 66 -8.70 4.02 -7.89
N ALA A 67 -9.34 3.44 -6.87
CA ALA A 67 -10.78 3.59 -6.67
C ALA A 67 -11.16 5.05 -6.40
N TRP A 68 -10.38 5.76 -5.58
CA TRP A 68 -10.62 7.18 -5.27
C TRP A 68 -10.43 8.06 -6.51
N GLU A 69 -9.37 7.81 -7.29
CA GLU A 69 -9.13 8.50 -8.55
C GLU A 69 -10.30 8.29 -9.53
N HIS A 70 -10.79 7.06 -9.68
CA HIS A 70 -11.94 6.77 -10.53
C HIS A 70 -13.21 7.52 -10.10
N VAL A 71 -13.52 7.54 -8.80
CA VAL A 71 -14.68 8.29 -8.30
C VAL A 71 -14.51 9.79 -8.52
N ALA A 72 -13.30 10.30 -8.30
CA ALA A 72 -12.99 11.71 -8.47
C ALA A 72 -13.16 12.17 -9.93
N TYR A 73 -12.79 11.36 -10.93
CA TYR A 73 -13.07 11.68 -12.33
C TYR A 73 -14.57 11.86 -12.59
N ILE A 74 -15.39 10.94 -12.09
CA ILE A 74 -16.85 11.02 -12.22
C ILE A 74 -17.38 12.29 -11.55
N ALA A 75 -16.91 12.58 -10.33
CA ALA A 75 -17.33 13.74 -9.55
C ALA A 75 -16.98 15.07 -10.25
N ILE A 76 -15.76 15.21 -10.79
CA ILE A 76 -15.33 16.41 -11.53
C ILE A 76 -16.20 16.60 -12.79
N THR A 77 -16.46 15.53 -13.55
CA THR A 77 -17.31 15.61 -14.75
C THR A 77 -18.75 16.01 -14.43
N GLN A 78 -19.29 15.56 -13.29
CA GLN A 78 -20.69 15.83 -12.92
C GLN A 78 -20.90 17.15 -12.15
N GLN A 79 -19.86 17.71 -11.52
CA GLN A 79 -19.95 18.88 -10.65
C GLN A 79 -19.06 20.05 -11.11
N TYR A 80 -18.80 20.14 -12.42
CA TYR A 80 -17.88 21.12 -13.02
C TYR A 80 -18.24 22.60 -12.76
N GLU A 81 -19.49 22.88 -12.37
CA GLU A 81 -19.97 24.25 -12.10
C GLU A 81 -19.43 24.83 -10.77
N HIS A 82 -18.82 24.01 -9.91
CA HIS A 82 -18.25 24.44 -8.63
C HIS A 82 -16.72 24.37 -8.65
N GLU A 83 -16.07 25.46 -9.06
CA GLU A 83 -14.60 25.52 -9.26
C GLU A 83 -13.79 25.10 -8.02
N ASP A 84 -14.15 25.58 -6.83
CA ASP A 84 -13.46 25.24 -5.58
C ASP A 84 -13.58 23.76 -5.23
N PHE A 85 -14.71 23.13 -5.54
CA PHE A 85 -14.90 21.69 -5.31
C PHE A 85 -14.05 20.88 -6.28
N ALA A 86 -14.09 21.22 -7.57
CA ALA A 86 -13.30 20.53 -8.60
C ALA A 86 -11.80 20.61 -8.31
N ARG A 87 -11.30 21.77 -7.84
CA ARG A 87 -9.89 21.95 -7.45
C ARG A 87 -9.50 21.06 -6.27
N ARG A 88 -10.30 21.01 -5.20
CA ARG A 88 -10.01 20.14 -4.04
C ARG A 88 -10.00 18.65 -4.42
N VAL A 89 -10.95 18.23 -5.25
CA VAL A 89 -11.01 16.84 -5.75
C VAL A 89 -9.80 16.54 -6.62
N PHE A 90 -9.38 17.48 -7.48
CA PHE A 90 -8.18 17.32 -8.31
C PHE A 90 -6.89 17.21 -7.48
N ASP A 91 -6.73 18.03 -6.44
CA ASP A 91 -5.58 17.93 -5.53
C ASP A 91 -5.52 16.56 -4.84
N HIS A 92 -6.68 16.01 -4.44
CA HIS A 92 -6.77 14.67 -3.87
C HIS A 92 -6.41 13.56 -4.88
N VAL A 93 -6.81 13.71 -6.15
CA VAL A 93 -6.41 12.79 -7.22
C VAL A 93 -4.91 12.81 -7.42
N LYS A 94 -4.29 13.99 -7.41
CA LYS A 94 -2.84 14.12 -7.55
C LYS A 94 -2.11 13.38 -6.44
N GLU A 95 -2.52 13.57 -5.19
CA GLU A 95 -1.96 12.83 -4.05
C GLU A 95 -2.16 11.32 -4.21
N SER A 96 -3.37 10.88 -4.57
CA SER A 96 -3.68 9.46 -4.78
C SER A 96 -2.79 8.83 -5.85
N ARG A 97 -2.46 9.54 -6.94
CA ARG A 97 -1.51 9.04 -7.95
C ARG A 97 -0.09 8.93 -7.42
N HIS A 98 0.36 9.91 -6.63
CA HIS A 98 1.68 9.81 -6.00
C HIS A 98 1.79 8.58 -5.10
N GLN A 99 0.73 8.26 -4.34
CA GLN A 99 0.70 7.03 -3.54
C GLN A 99 0.63 5.76 -4.40
N GLN A 100 -0.14 5.75 -5.50
CA GLN A 100 -0.14 4.63 -6.45
C GLN A 100 1.26 4.36 -7.02
N ASP A 101 1.97 5.42 -7.42
CA ASP A 101 3.32 5.32 -7.95
C ASP A 101 4.30 4.82 -6.87
N ASN A 102 4.11 5.21 -5.61
CA ASN A 102 4.87 4.71 -4.47
C ASN A 102 4.70 3.19 -4.27
N GLU A 103 3.47 2.69 -4.23
CA GLU A 103 3.22 1.24 -4.10
C GLU A 103 3.64 0.45 -5.35
N GLN A 104 3.59 1.08 -6.53
CA GLN A 104 4.15 0.50 -7.75
C GLN A 104 5.68 0.39 -7.68
N TRP A 105 6.34 1.38 -7.07
CA TRP A 105 7.79 1.35 -6.84
C TRP A 105 8.19 0.26 -5.85
N HIS A 106 7.46 0.12 -4.73
CA HIS A 106 7.63 -1.02 -3.81
C HIS A 106 7.48 -2.36 -4.52
N LEU A 107 6.44 -2.53 -5.35
CA LEU A 107 6.25 -3.76 -6.12
C LEU A 107 7.46 -4.05 -7.02
N LEU A 108 7.96 -3.04 -7.74
CA LEU A 108 9.10 -3.20 -8.65
C LEU A 108 10.34 -3.69 -7.90
N ILE A 109 10.64 -3.07 -6.75
CA ILE A 109 11.75 -3.46 -5.88
C ILE A 109 11.66 -4.93 -5.47
N LEU A 110 10.46 -5.37 -5.05
CA LEU A 110 10.22 -6.75 -4.63
C LEU A 110 10.36 -7.74 -5.80
N GLU A 111 9.83 -7.39 -6.97
CA GLU A 111 9.96 -8.22 -8.17
C GLU A 111 11.42 -8.39 -8.59
N GLU A 112 12.18 -7.30 -8.60
CA GLU A 112 13.61 -7.36 -8.89
C GLU A 112 14.35 -8.27 -7.89
N TRP A 113 14.05 -8.13 -6.60
CA TRP A 113 14.66 -8.98 -5.57
C TRP A 113 14.32 -10.46 -5.74
N ILE A 114 13.04 -10.77 -5.94
CA ILE A 114 12.53 -12.14 -6.16
C ILE A 114 13.20 -12.76 -7.38
N HIS A 115 13.32 -12.00 -8.47
CA HIS A 115 13.96 -12.45 -9.70
C HIS A 115 15.48 -12.67 -9.52
N ARG A 116 16.20 -11.68 -8.95
CA ARG A 116 17.65 -11.77 -8.67
C ARG A 116 17.98 -12.97 -7.80
N ASN A 117 17.16 -13.25 -6.78
CA ASN A 117 17.35 -14.35 -5.84
C ASN A 117 16.69 -15.68 -6.26
N ARG A 118 16.07 -15.74 -7.45
CA ARG A 118 15.40 -16.93 -8.01
C ARG A 118 14.38 -17.56 -7.04
N ILE A 119 13.66 -16.72 -6.30
CA ILE A 119 12.60 -17.16 -5.38
C ILE A 119 11.48 -17.79 -6.20
N LYS A 120 11.09 -19.03 -5.83
CA LYS A 120 10.07 -19.78 -6.57
C LYS A 120 8.68 -19.35 -6.13
N GLU A 121 7.86 -18.98 -7.11
CA GLU A 121 6.49 -18.55 -6.88
C GLU A 121 5.50 -19.42 -7.65
N SER A 122 4.40 -19.81 -6.98
CA SER A 122 3.26 -20.44 -7.64
C SER A 122 2.52 -19.44 -8.53
N VAL A 123 2.21 -19.82 -9.78
CA VAL A 123 1.39 -19.02 -10.70
C VAL A 123 0.00 -18.75 -10.11
N LEU A 124 -0.62 -19.74 -9.48
CA LEU A 124 -1.94 -19.59 -8.88
C LEU A 124 -1.90 -18.55 -7.75
N LEU A 125 -1.03 -18.78 -6.76
CA LEU A 125 -0.99 -17.95 -5.56
C LEU A 125 -0.36 -16.57 -5.82
N HIS A 126 0.64 -16.42 -6.68
CA HIS A 126 1.39 -15.17 -6.80
C HIS A 126 1.11 -14.39 -8.08
N ARG A 127 0.19 -14.88 -8.94
CA ARG A 127 -0.28 -14.16 -10.13
C ARG A 127 -1.79 -14.09 -10.25
N LEU A 128 -2.53 -15.17 -10.01
CA LEU A 128 -3.99 -15.16 -10.18
C LEU A 128 -4.72 -14.65 -8.94
N VAL A 129 -4.41 -15.20 -7.77
CA VAL A 129 -5.03 -14.79 -6.49
C VAL A 129 -4.87 -13.29 -6.22
N PRO A 130 -3.70 -12.64 -6.43
CA PRO A 130 -3.55 -11.21 -6.18
C PRO A 130 -4.46 -10.35 -7.06
N GLN A 131 -4.75 -10.78 -8.30
CA GLN A 131 -5.66 -10.06 -9.20
C GLN A 131 -7.10 -10.13 -8.71
N VAL A 132 -7.52 -11.31 -8.22
CA VAL A 132 -8.86 -11.49 -7.63
C VAL A 132 -9.00 -10.69 -6.33
N LEU A 133 -7.97 -10.70 -5.48
CA LEU A 133 -7.93 -9.90 -4.26
C LEU A 133 -7.96 -8.41 -4.57
N ALA A 134 -7.12 -7.94 -5.50
CA ALA A 134 -7.09 -6.55 -5.95
C ALA A 134 -8.45 -6.12 -6.51
N PHE A 135 -9.06 -6.92 -7.39
CA PHE A 135 -10.39 -6.62 -7.91
C PHE A 135 -11.44 -6.54 -6.79
N THR A 136 -11.46 -7.49 -5.86
CA THR A 136 -12.41 -7.48 -4.75
C THR A 136 -12.20 -6.27 -3.84
N TYR A 137 -10.95 -5.96 -3.52
CA TYR A 137 -10.58 -4.83 -2.68
C TYR A 137 -10.91 -3.49 -3.36
N TYR A 138 -10.76 -3.40 -4.68
CA TYR A 138 -11.20 -2.25 -5.48
C TYR A 138 -12.69 -1.99 -5.28
N GLN A 139 -13.53 -3.02 -5.44
CA GLN A 139 -14.98 -2.86 -5.33
C GLN A 139 -15.40 -2.45 -3.92
N ILE A 140 -14.76 -3.00 -2.89
CA ILE A 140 -15.01 -2.62 -1.49
C ILE A 140 -14.60 -1.17 -1.26
N SER A 141 -13.38 -0.77 -1.65
CA SER A 141 -12.88 0.59 -1.49
C SER A 141 -13.73 1.60 -2.23
N TRP A 142 -14.09 1.30 -3.48
CA TRP A 142 -14.99 2.14 -4.28
C TRP A 142 -16.36 2.31 -3.61
N LEU A 143 -16.98 1.21 -3.17
CA LEU A 143 -18.30 1.26 -2.53
C LEU A 143 -18.26 2.07 -1.23
N LEU A 144 -17.26 1.82 -0.38
CA LEU A 144 -17.08 2.58 0.85
C LEU A 144 -16.85 4.06 0.55
N TYR A 145 -16.04 4.37 -0.46
CA TYR A 145 -15.73 5.75 -0.81
C TYR A 145 -16.96 6.52 -1.29
N VAL A 146 -17.77 5.91 -2.15
CA VAL A 146 -19.02 6.52 -2.64
C VAL A 146 -20.07 6.65 -1.53
N MET A 147 -20.17 5.70 -0.61
CA MET A 147 -21.10 5.78 0.52
C MET A 147 -20.68 6.81 1.57
N LYS A 148 -19.41 6.75 1.98
CA LYS A 148 -18.81 7.62 2.98
C LYS A 148 -17.27 7.55 2.88
N PRO A 149 -16.60 8.55 2.28
CA PRO A 149 -15.15 8.53 2.02
C PRO A 149 -14.28 8.12 3.22
N GLU A 150 -14.64 8.56 4.43
CA GLU A 150 -13.89 8.25 5.65
C GLU A 150 -13.82 6.76 5.96
N TRP A 151 -14.79 5.95 5.50
CA TRP A 151 -14.74 4.50 5.65
C TRP A 151 -13.67 3.86 4.76
N SER A 152 -13.55 4.34 3.53
CA SER A 152 -12.49 3.85 2.63
C SER A 152 -11.12 4.34 3.11
N TYR A 153 -11.00 5.58 3.57
CA TYR A 153 -9.76 6.08 4.14
C TYR A 153 -9.35 5.30 5.38
N ARG A 154 -10.26 5.02 6.30
CA ARG A 154 -9.96 4.20 7.48
C ARG A 154 -9.52 2.79 7.11
N LEU A 155 -10.16 2.16 6.13
CA LEU A 155 -9.72 0.85 5.63
C LEU A 155 -8.30 0.90 5.06
N ASN A 156 -7.98 1.95 4.30
CA ASN A 156 -6.64 2.13 3.76
C ASN A 156 -5.61 2.41 4.86
N VAL A 157 -5.93 3.25 5.84
CA VAL A 157 -5.05 3.49 7.00
C VAL A 157 -4.76 2.19 7.74
N ASP A 158 -5.77 1.36 8.01
CA ASP A 158 -5.57 0.05 8.63
C ASP A 158 -4.62 -0.83 7.78
N PHE A 159 -4.74 -0.78 6.45
CA PHE A 159 -3.87 -1.49 5.51
C PHE A 159 -2.43 -0.99 5.56
N GLU A 160 -2.22 0.32 5.39
CA GLU A 160 -0.90 0.97 5.38
C GLU A 160 -0.17 0.75 6.71
N THR A 161 -0.86 0.97 7.84
CA THR A 161 -0.28 0.73 9.17
C THR A 161 0.12 -0.73 9.36
N HIS A 162 -0.66 -1.68 8.84
CA HIS A 162 -0.30 -3.09 8.90
C HIS A 162 0.91 -3.41 8.02
N ALA A 163 0.94 -2.91 6.78
CA ALA A 163 2.04 -3.12 5.85
C ALA A 163 3.35 -2.54 6.40
N GLU A 164 3.32 -1.29 6.87
CA GLU A 164 4.47 -0.62 7.48
C GLU A 164 5.01 -1.41 8.67
N TYR A 165 4.11 -1.85 9.57
CA TYR A 165 4.50 -2.64 10.74
C TYR A 165 5.15 -3.97 10.35
N GLU A 166 4.60 -4.68 9.36
CA GLU A 166 5.17 -5.94 8.87
C GLU A 166 6.55 -5.74 8.21
N TYR A 167 6.75 -4.65 7.47
CA TYR A 167 8.08 -4.29 6.93
C TYR A 167 9.09 -3.99 8.03
N MET A 168 8.70 -3.21 9.05
CA MET A 168 9.59 -2.89 10.16
C MET A 168 9.99 -4.14 10.95
N LEU A 169 9.06 -5.08 11.13
CA LEU A 169 9.38 -6.38 11.72
C LEU A 169 10.31 -7.21 10.85
N PHE A 170 10.05 -7.26 9.54
CA PHE A 170 10.89 -7.99 8.60
C PHE A 170 12.33 -7.45 8.56
N ALA A 171 12.49 -6.13 8.48
CA ALA A 171 13.81 -5.49 8.53
C ALA A 171 14.55 -5.79 9.85
N ARG A 172 13.83 -5.82 10.98
CA ARG A 172 14.41 -6.20 12.28
C ARG A 172 14.81 -7.68 12.35
N GLU A 173 14.05 -8.56 11.70
CA GLU A 173 14.32 -10.00 11.60
C GLU A 173 15.51 -10.30 10.67
N HIS A 174 15.83 -9.37 9.75
CA HIS A 174 16.85 -9.52 8.70
C HIS A 174 17.89 -8.38 8.69
N PRO A 175 18.68 -8.19 9.77
CA PRO A 175 19.68 -7.13 9.85
C PRO A 175 20.80 -7.25 8.79
N GLU A 176 20.96 -8.42 8.17
CA GLU A 176 21.88 -8.62 7.04
C GLU A 176 21.53 -7.77 5.81
N LEU A 177 20.27 -7.37 5.66
CA LEU A 177 19.82 -6.58 4.51
C LEU A 177 20.38 -5.16 4.52
N ASP A 178 20.73 -4.61 5.70
CA ASP A 178 21.38 -3.30 5.83
C ASP A 178 22.73 -3.23 5.08
N GLN A 179 23.35 -4.37 4.79
CA GLN A 179 24.65 -4.47 4.14
C GLN A 179 24.55 -4.75 2.64
N VAL A 180 23.35 -5.03 2.12
CA VAL A 180 23.15 -5.35 0.72
C VAL A 180 22.89 -4.05 -0.04
N PRO A 181 23.75 -3.67 -1.00
CA PRO A 181 23.48 -2.51 -1.84
C PRO A 181 22.26 -2.79 -2.73
N PHE A 182 21.37 -1.82 -2.83
CA PHE A 182 20.17 -1.89 -3.66
C PHE A 182 20.40 -1.30 -5.05
#